data_AF-A0A7X1FT45-F1
#
_entry.id   AF-A0A7X1FT45-F1
#
_cell.length_a   1.000
_cell.length_b   1.000
_cell.length_c   1.000
_cell.angle_alpha   90.00
_cell.angle_beta   90.00
_cell.angle_gamma   90.00
#
_symmetry.space_group_name_H-M   'P 1'
#
loop_
_entity.id
_entity.type
_entity.pdbx_description
1 polymer ?
#
loop_
_entity_poly.entity_id
_entity_poly.type
_entity_poly.pdbx_seq_one_letter_code
_entity_poly.pdbx_strand_id
1 'polypeptide(L)'
;MISRTALTLLAAAGLAACSRQPAPEPVATSSPESIGETAESSAPPPSATPTAAPAPAPAASQLILREWRKAENRHGCAPLALPRIGSRRATPRRAAFSGGWAVAWDEPGLRSAFGIAGAGLIGMDDAPPGEQRARLARQWPLFRELEQLPSPSFAGYGIEGAGAYPDDNPEGKGLNSLAYVRVGGQTCTYNIWSRLGRAHLEYLLENLTMLEPAR
;
A
#
# COMPACT_ATOMS: atom_id res chain seq x y z
N MET A 1 -0.39 -37.38 -29.57
CA MET A 1 -1.60 -37.07 -30.36
C MET A 1 -1.86 -35.58 -30.25
N ILE A 2 -2.22 -34.90 -31.34
CA ILE A 2 -2.58 -33.47 -31.33
C ILE A 2 -4.08 -33.38 -31.53
N SER A 3 -4.78 -32.61 -30.69
CA SER A 3 -6.16 -32.20 -30.93
C SER A 3 -6.29 -30.69 -30.79
N ARG A 4 -6.96 -30.06 -31.76
CA ARG A 4 -7.25 -28.63 -31.82
C ARG A 4 -8.75 -28.46 -31.66
N THR A 5 -9.19 -27.60 -30.74
CA THR A 5 -10.59 -27.12 -30.70
C THR A 5 -10.57 -25.59 -30.58
N ALA A 6 -11.55 -24.92 -31.17
CA ALA A 6 -11.41 -23.55 -31.64
C ALA A 6 -11.96 -22.46 -30.70
N LEU A 7 -11.57 -21.23 -31.02
CA LEU A 7 -12.02 -19.96 -30.45
C LEU A 7 -13.45 -19.60 -30.88
N THR A 8 -14.24 -19.03 -29.97
CA THR A 8 -15.43 -18.23 -30.33
C THR A 8 -15.52 -16.98 -29.45
N LEU A 9 -15.30 -15.80 -30.03
CA LEU A 9 -15.77 -14.54 -29.45
C LEU A 9 -17.18 -14.24 -29.97
N LEU A 10 -18.05 -13.71 -29.12
CA LEU A 10 -19.17 -12.88 -29.56
C LEU A 10 -18.94 -11.45 -29.08
N ALA A 11 -19.04 -10.50 -30.02
CA ALA A 11 -19.19 -9.09 -29.73
C ALA A 11 -20.56 -8.64 -30.23
N ALA A 12 -21.24 -7.77 -29.48
CA ALA A 12 -22.51 -7.18 -29.88
C ALA A 12 -22.46 -5.68 -29.57
N ALA A 13 -22.71 -4.85 -30.58
CA ALA A 13 -22.76 -3.40 -30.44
C ALA A 13 -24.21 -2.91 -30.41
N GLY A 14 -24.51 -1.97 -29.50
CA GLY A 14 -25.77 -1.21 -29.46
C GLY A 14 -25.60 0.16 -30.11
N LEU A 15 -26.63 0.64 -30.80
CA LEU A 15 -26.64 1.89 -31.57
C LEU A 15 -27.69 2.88 -31.05
N ALA A 16 -27.55 4.14 -31.46
CA ALA A 16 -28.60 5.18 -31.53
C ALA A 16 -29.09 5.81 -30.20
N ALA A 17 -29.55 7.08 -30.15
CA ALA A 17 -29.41 8.24 -31.06
C ALA A 17 -29.94 9.55 -30.40
N CYS A 18 -29.98 10.63 -31.20
CA CYS A 18 -30.84 11.83 -31.09
C CYS A 18 -30.39 13.03 -30.21
N SER A 19 -29.82 14.02 -30.91
CA SER A 19 -29.54 15.40 -30.50
C SER A 19 -30.78 16.31 -30.38
N ARG A 20 -30.66 17.47 -29.69
CA ARG A 20 -31.36 18.75 -30.01
C ARG A 20 -30.85 19.99 -29.22
N GLN A 21 -30.89 21.16 -29.88
CA GLN A 21 -30.51 22.54 -29.48
C GLN A 21 -31.07 23.51 -30.58
N PRO A 22 -31.32 24.84 -30.42
CA PRO A 22 -31.22 25.77 -29.27
C PRO A 22 -32.60 26.08 -28.61
N ALA A 23 -33.19 27.30 -28.39
CA ALA A 23 -33.18 28.64 -29.02
C ALA A 23 -33.42 29.82 -27.99
N PRO A 24 -33.32 31.12 -28.37
CA PRO A 24 -33.10 32.24 -27.39
C PRO A 24 -34.20 33.35 -27.30
N GLU A 25 -33.94 34.33 -26.41
CA GLU A 25 -34.47 35.73 -26.36
C GLU A 25 -35.95 35.99 -25.97
N PRO A 26 -36.42 37.23 -25.61
CA PRO A 26 -35.85 38.58 -25.88
C PRO A 26 -35.85 39.70 -24.79
N VAL A 27 -34.93 40.67 -24.99
CA VAL A 27 -35.03 42.17 -24.91
C VAL A 27 -35.89 42.92 -23.85
N ALA A 28 -35.24 43.83 -23.08
CA ALA A 28 -35.59 45.26 -22.79
C ALA A 28 -34.94 45.69 -21.45
N THR A 29 -33.98 46.63 -21.33
CA THR A 29 -33.90 48.06 -21.73
C THR A 29 -34.80 49.00 -20.91
N SER A 30 -34.24 49.58 -19.85
CA SER A 30 -34.41 51.02 -19.51
C SER A 30 -33.40 51.44 -18.42
N SER A 31 -32.66 52.52 -18.66
CA SER A 31 -31.93 53.25 -17.61
C SER A 31 -32.88 54.23 -16.90
N PRO A 32 -32.54 54.68 -15.69
CA PRO A 32 -32.11 56.07 -15.62
C PRO A 32 -30.76 56.28 -14.90
N GLU A 33 -30.16 57.42 -15.23
CA GLU A 33 -28.90 57.94 -14.72
C GLU A 33 -29.13 58.82 -13.48
N SER A 34 -28.37 58.64 -12.39
CA SER A 34 -28.14 59.71 -11.39
C SER A 34 -27.10 59.36 -10.31
N ILE A 35 -26.21 60.32 -10.08
CA ILE A 35 -25.28 60.56 -8.94
C ILE A 35 -24.42 59.38 -8.43
N GLY A 36 -23.11 59.60 -8.39
CA GLY A 36 -22.15 58.64 -7.86
C GLY A 36 -21.74 58.90 -6.42
N GLU A 37 -21.21 57.86 -5.77
CA GLU A 37 -20.46 57.95 -4.52
C GLU A 37 -19.16 57.15 -4.68
N THR A 38 -18.04 57.71 -4.21
CA THR A 38 -16.70 57.08 -4.33
C THR A 38 -16.54 55.91 -3.37
N ALA A 39 -17.09 54.76 -3.74
CA ALA A 39 -16.83 53.49 -3.08
C ALA A 39 -15.40 53.02 -3.37
N GLU A 40 -14.54 53.07 -2.36
CA GLU A 40 -13.14 52.65 -2.46
C GLU A 40 -13.05 51.14 -2.73
N SER A 41 -12.56 50.77 -3.91
CA SER A 41 -12.53 49.38 -4.39
C SER A 41 -11.47 48.55 -3.66
N SER A 42 -11.77 48.20 -2.42
CA SER A 42 -11.03 47.21 -1.62
C SER A 42 -11.16 45.84 -2.28
N ALA A 43 -10.17 45.50 -3.12
CA ALA A 43 -10.09 44.16 -3.71
C ALA A 43 -10.14 43.09 -2.60
N PRO A 44 -10.97 42.05 -2.73
CA PRO A 44 -11.02 41.00 -1.72
C PRO A 44 -9.64 40.36 -1.58
N PRO A 45 -9.18 40.07 -0.34
CA PRO A 45 -7.90 39.40 -0.14
C PRO A 45 -7.91 38.07 -0.90
N PRO A 46 -6.80 37.67 -1.54
CA PRO A 46 -6.75 36.45 -2.33
C PRO A 46 -7.12 35.27 -1.43
N SER A 47 -8.20 34.56 -1.78
CA SER A 47 -8.74 33.44 -1.01
C SER A 47 -7.63 32.44 -0.72
N ALA A 48 -7.16 32.41 0.52
CA ALA A 48 -6.07 31.54 0.93
C ALA A 48 -6.52 30.10 0.78
N THR A 49 -6.04 29.42 -0.27
CA THR A 49 -6.28 28.00 -0.50
C THR A 49 -5.93 27.24 0.80
N PRO A 50 -6.87 26.52 1.42
CA PRO A 50 -6.62 25.91 2.72
C PRO A 50 -5.50 24.88 2.58
N THR A 51 -4.33 25.19 3.15
CA THR A 51 -3.19 24.28 3.19
C THR A 51 -3.64 22.97 3.80
N ALA A 52 -3.66 21.91 2.99
CA ALA A 52 -4.11 20.59 3.41
C ALA A 52 -3.31 20.16 4.64
N ALA A 53 -4.02 19.74 5.70
CA ALA A 53 -3.39 19.26 6.92
C ALA A 53 -2.43 18.09 6.60
N PRO A 54 -1.25 18.01 7.23
CA PRO A 54 -0.31 16.92 6.98
C PRO A 54 -0.97 15.55 7.13
N ALA A 55 -0.67 14.63 6.22
CA ALA A 55 -1.18 13.27 6.30
C ALA A 55 -0.76 12.62 7.65
N PRO A 56 -1.65 11.85 8.31
CA PRO A 56 -1.35 11.26 9.59
C PRO A 56 -0.14 10.32 9.48
N ALA A 57 0.80 10.44 10.43
CA ALA A 57 2.00 9.62 10.46
C ALA A 57 1.65 8.12 10.56
N PRO A 58 2.41 7.22 9.89
CA PRO A 58 2.09 5.80 9.91
C PRO A 58 2.08 5.16 11.31
N ALA A 59 1.36 4.04 11.43
CA ALA A 59 1.18 3.36 12.70
C ALA A 59 2.54 2.95 13.29
N ALA A 60 2.78 3.37 14.53
CA ALA A 60 4.01 3.10 15.27
C ALA A 60 5.33 3.60 14.64
N SER A 61 5.32 4.57 13.70
CA SER A 61 6.54 5.08 13.04
C SER A 61 7.70 5.39 14.00
N GLN A 62 7.46 6.02 15.14
CA GLN A 62 8.52 6.30 16.12
C GLN A 62 9.14 5.03 16.72
N LEU A 63 8.36 3.96 16.91
CA LEU A 63 8.86 2.67 17.40
C LEU A 63 9.64 1.95 16.31
N ILE A 64 9.14 1.94 15.08
CA ILE A 64 9.84 1.42 13.90
C ILE A 64 11.21 2.09 13.78
N LEU A 65 11.28 3.43 13.77
CA LEU A 65 12.53 4.19 13.72
C LEU A 65 13.43 4.00 14.95
N ARG A 66 12.90 3.60 16.12
CA ARG A 66 13.71 3.28 17.31
C ARG A 66 14.32 1.89 17.25
N GLU A 67 13.66 0.90 16.66
CA GLU A 67 14.22 -0.45 16.51
C GLU A 67 15.10 -0.55 15.26
N TRP A 68 14.70 0.03 14.13
CA TRP A 68 15.51 0.10 12.90
C TRP A 68 16.90 0.70 13.14
N ARG A 69 17.02 1.82 13.87
CA ARG A 69 18.33 2.43 14.20
C ARG A 69 19.28 1.51 14.97
N LYS A 70 18.78 0.48 15.64
CA LYS A 70 19.59 -0.51 16.38
C LYS A 70 20.04 -1.68 15.50
N ALA A 71 19.41 -1.90 14.36
CA ALA A 71 19.69 -3.05 13.50
C ALA A 71 21.02 -2.90 12.78
N GLU A 72 21.71 -4.03 12.58
CA GLU A 72 22.97 -4.13 11.85
C GLU A 72 22.76 -3.79 10.37
N ASN A 73 21.64 -4.26 9.81
CA ASN A 73 21.24 -4.10 8.41
C ASN A 73 20.86 -2.65 7.99
N ARG A 74 20.74 -1.72 8.94
CA ARG A 74 20.16 -0.36 8.73
C ARG A 74 20.85 0.49 7.66
N HIS A 75 22.07 0.13 7.26
CA HIS A 75 22.85 0.86 6.25
C HIS A 75 22.50 0.45 4.80
N GLY A 76 21.93 -0.75 4.60
CA GLY A 76 21.38 -1.21 3.31
C GLY A 76 19.85 -1.34 3.28
N CYS A 77 19.21 -1.33 4.45
CA CYS A 77 17.76 -1.46 4.62
C CYS A 77 17.17 -0.15 5.14
N ALA A 78 16.29 0.51 4.37
CA ALA A 78 15.48 1.62 4.84
C ALA A 78 14.18 1.09 5.49
N PRO A 79 13.67 1.70 6.58
CA PRO A 79 12.55 1.12 7.30
C PRO A 79 11.25 1.22 6.49
N LEU A 80 10.38 0.22 6.66
CA LEU A 80 9.03 0.19 6.11
C LEU A 80 8.00 0.46 7.20
N ALA A 81 6.84 0.99 6.84
CA ALA A 81 5.74 1.25 7.76
C ALA A 81 4.36 0.87 7.20
N LEU A 82 3.39 0.84 8.10
CA LEU A 82 1.99 0.54 7.84
C LEU A 82 1.14 1.77 8.21
N PRO A 83 0.73 2.63 7.25
CA PRO A 83 -0.15 3.77 7.49
C PRO A 83 -1.52 3.36 8.01
N ARG A 84 -1.96 2.16 7.64
CA ARG A 84 -3.18 1.51 8.12
C ARG A 84 -2.86 0.06 8.45
N ILE A 85 -3.44 -0.44 9.53
CA ILE A 85 -3.06 -1.72 10.17
C ILE A 85 -4.23 -2.71 10.30
N GLY A 86 -5.34 -2.48 9.60
CA GLY A 86 -6.54 -3.35 9.58
C GLY A 86 -7.34 -3.43 10.89
N SER A 87 -6.72 -3.19 12.04
CA SER A 87 -7.33 -3.30 13.37
C SER A 87 -7.35 -1.98 14.15
N ARG A 88 -8.41 -1.79 14.95
CA ARG A 88 -8.58 -0.67 15.90
C ARG A 88 -8.18 -1.02 17.34
N ARG A 89 -7.86 -2.27 17.63
CA ARG A 89 -7.56 -2.77 19.01
C ARG A 89 -6.09 -3.17 19.20
N ALA A 90 -5.33 -3.26 18.11
CA ALA A 90 -4.01 -3.87 18.11
C ALA A 90 -2.94 -2.90 18.62
N THR A 91 -2.18 -3.30 19.64
CA THR A 91 -1.18 -2.47 20.32
C THR A 91 0.23 -2.77 19.79
N PRO A 92 0.98 -1.77 19.29
CA PRO A 92 2.33 -1.99 18.77
C PRO A 92 3.36 -2.19 19.89
N ARG A 93 4.28 -3.14 19.68
CA ARG A 93 5.46 -3.36 20.54
C ARG A 93 6.67 -3.84 19.74
N ARG A 94 7.84 -3.78 20.38
CA ARG A 94 9.06 -4.44 19.90
C ARG A 94 8.83 -5.95 19.73
N ALA A 95 9.39 -6.51 18.67
CA ALA A 95 9.64 -7.94 18.54
C ALA A 95 11.16 -8.18 18.36
N ALA A 96 11.61 -9.40 18.66
CA ALA A 96 12.98 -9.82 18.35
C ALA A 96 13.00 -10.43 16.94
N PHE A 97 14.04 -10.12 16.17
CA PHE A 97 14.28 -10.67 14.85
C PHE A 97 15.81 -10.67 14.60
N SER A 98 16.37 -11.75 14.06
CA SER A 98 17.83 -11.91 13.99
C SER A 98 18.48 -10.92 13.01
N GLY A 99 19.61 -10.31 13.41
CA GLY A 99 20.38 -9.33 12.64
C GLY A 99 19.63 -8.06 12.19
N GLY A 100 18.41 -7.83 12.70
CA GLY A 100 17.45 -6.93 12.10
C GLY A 100 16.59 -6.17 13.13
N TRP A 101 15.41 -5.74 12.69
CA TRP A 101 14.43 -5.05 13.53
C TRP A 101 13.03 -5.60 13.26
N ALA A 102 12.15 -5.55 14.27
CA ALA A 102 10.75 -5.93 14.11
C ALA A 102 9.81 -5.19 15.04
N VAL A 103 8.63 -4.84 14.52
CA VAL A 103 7.49 -4.32 15.28
C VAL A 103 6.30 -5.27 15.06
N ALA A 104 5.74 -5.73 16.16
CA ALA A 104 4.56 -6.59 16.20
C ALA A 104 3.40 -5.82 16.81
N TRP A 105 2.18 -6.10 16.37
CA TRP A 105 0.97 -5.64 17.04
C TRP A 105 0.30 -6.83 17.74
N ASP A 106 -0.09 -6.63 18.99
CA ASP A 106 -0.84 -7.59 19.80
C ASP A 106 -2.33 -7.20 19.84
N GLU A 107 -3.24 -8.13 19.54
CA GLU A 107 -4.67 -7.96 19.79
C GLU A 107 -5.09 -8.63 21.12
N PRO A 108 -6.26 -8.30 21.68
CA PRO A 108 -6.79 -8.98 22.87
C PRO A 108 -6.81 -10.50 22.68
N GLY A 109 -6.06 -11.22 23.53
CA GLY A 109 -5.88 -12.68 23.45
C GLY A 109 -4.91 -13.18 22.36
N LEU A 110 -4.39 -12.31 21.49
CA LEU A 110 -3.59 -12.70 20.32
C LEU A 110 -2.26 -11.92 20.23
N ARG A 111 -1.23 -12.44 20.88
CA ARG A 111 0.15 -11.92 20.79
C ARG A 111 0.74 -12.16 19.39
N SER A 112 1.45 -11.17 18.87
CA SER A 112 1.98 -11.09 17.51
C SER A 112 0.89 -11.31 16.44
N ALA A 113 -0.31 -10.73 16.64
CA ALA A 113 -1.45 -10.83 15.73
C ALA A 113 -1.07 -10.49 14.28
N PHE A 114 -0.18 -9.52 14.08
CA PHE A 114 0.48 -9.22 12.82
C PHE A 114 1.76 -8.40 13.07
N GLY A 115 2.53 -8.13 12.02
CA GLY A 115 3.64 -7.18 12.12
C GLY A 115 4.56 -7.10 10.90
N ILE A 116 5.65 -6.38 11.10
CA ILE A 116 6.66 -6.07 10.10
C ILE A 116 8.07 -6.23 10.67
N ALA A 117 8.98 -6.80 9.89
CA ALA A 117 10.39 -6.91 10.22
C ALA A 117 11.27 -6.68 8.97
N GLY A 118 12.40 -5.99 9.15
CA GLY A 118 13.52 -6.04 8.21
C GLY A 118 14.54 -7.05 8.70
N ALA A 119 14.69 -8.17 8.00
CA ALA A 119 15.55 -9.27 8.42
C ALA A 119 17.04 -8.90 8.37
N GLY A 120 17.85 -9.48 9.27
CA GLY A 120 19.29 -9.52 9.08
C GLY A 120 19.65 -10.19 7.75
N LEU A 121 20.68 -9.67 7.08
CA LEU A 121 21.05 -10.10 5.73
C LEU A 121 21.57 -11.54 5.74
N ILE A 122 21.11 -12.34 4.79
CA ILE A 122 21.62 -13.70 4.50
C ILE A 122 22.27 -13.73 3.12
N GLY A 123 23.18 -14.66 2.84
CA GLY A 123 23.91 -14.70 1.55
C GLY A 123 23.06 -14.87 0.27
N MET A 124 21.74 -15.10 0.40
CA MET A 124 20.80 -15.04 -0.73
C MET A 124 20.26 -13.63 -1.01
N ASP A 125 20.44 -12.66 -0.12
CA ASP A 125 19.84 -11.32 -0.20
C ASP A 125 20.48 -10.42 -1.27
N ASP A 126 21.75 -10.66 -1.58
CA ASP A 126 22.52 -9.93 -2.60
C ASP A 126 22.26 -10.40 -4.04
N ALA A 127 21.48 -11.46 -4.23
CA ALA A 127 21.15 -11.98 -5.56
C ALA A 127 20.36 -10.93 -6.40
N PRO A 128 20.58 -10.85 -7.73
CA PRO A 128 19.93 -9.89 -8.61
C PRO A 128 18.40 -9.87 -8.49
N PRO A 129 17.71 -8.70 -8.64
CA PRO A 129 16.26 -8.62 -8.45
C PRO A 129 15.43 -9.59 -9.30
N GLY A 130 15.87 -9.92 -10.53
CA GLY A 130 15.23 -10.93 -11.37
C GLY A 130 15.32 -12.35 -10.81
N GLU A 131 16.44 -12.71 -10.19
CA GLU A 131 16.63 -14.00 -9.52
C GLU A 131 15.83 -14.07 -8.22
N GLN A 132 15.80 -12.99 -7.44
CA GLN A 132 14.96 -12.87 -6.24
C GLN A 132 13.47 -13.03 -6.58
N ARG A 133 13.01 -12.36 -7.64
CA ARG A 133 11.65 -12.47 -8.18
C ARG A 133 11.34 -13.91 -8.56
N ALA A 134 12.19 -14.55 -9.37
CA ALA A 134 12.00 -15.92 -9.81
C ALA A 134 12.11 -16.95 -8.66
N ARG A 135 12.93 -16.67 -7.63
CA ARG A 135 13.03 -17.47 -6.40
C ARG A 135 11.73 -17.41 -5.61
N LEU A 136 11.23 -16.20 -5.29
CA LEU A 136 10.01 -16.03 -4.52
C LEU A 136 8.76 -16.55 -5.26
N ALA A 137 8.67 -16.36 -6.58
CA ALA A 137 7.58 -16.88 -7.41
C ALA A 137 7.58 -18.41 -7.60
N ARG A 138 8.69 -19.09 -7.29
CA ARG A 138 8.74 -20.57 -7.19
C ARG A 138 8.57 -21.08 -5.75
N GLN A 139 8.97 -20.28 -4.76
CA GLN A 139 8.90 -20.64 -3.35
C GLN A 139 7.48 -20.55 -2.80
N TRP A 140 6.72 -19.52 -3.19
CA TRP A 140 5.44 -19.18 -2.59
C TRP A 140 4.24 -19.45 -3.53
N PRO A 141 3.08 -19.85 -2.99
CA PRO A 141 1.88 -20.14 -3.77
C PRO A 141 1.21 -18.88 -4.35
N LEU A 142 1.44 -17.71 -3.73
CA LEU A 142 0.94 -16.42 -4.20
C LEU A 142 2.11 -15.43 -4.39
N PHE A 143 1.99 -14.57 -5.39
CA PHE A 143 2.97 -13.56 -5.75
C PHE A 143 2.27 -12.24 -6.13
N ARG A 144 2.91 -11.09 -5.87
CA ARG A 144 2.32 -9.77 -6.11
C ARG A 144 3.38 -8.68 -6.31
N GLU A 145 3.17 -7.77 -7.27
CA GLU A 145 3.93 -6.52 -7.37
C GLU A 145 3.50 -5.52 -6.30
N LEU A 146 4.45 -4.74 -5.78
CA LEU A 146 4.19 -3.66 -4.82
C LEU A 146 4.55 -2.32 -5.48
N GLU A 147 3.74 -1.91 -6.46
CA GLU A 147 3.99 -0.73 -7.31
C GLU A 147 4.03 0.59 -6.53
N GLN A 148 3.52 0.61 -5.30
CA GLN A 148 3.59 1.77 -4.39
C GLN A 148 4.96 1.91 -3.67
N LEU A 149 5.89 0.97 -3.88
CA LEU A 149 7.25 0.97 -3.34
C LEU A 149 8.29 1.10 -4.48
N PRO A 150 9.53 1.56 -4.19
CA PRO A 150 10.57 1.74 -5.21
C PRO A 150 10.77 0.52 -6.13
N SER A 151 10.74 0.70 -7.44
CA SER A 151 10.78 -0.42 -8.38
C SER A 151 12.19 -1.04 -8.50
N PRO A 152 12.32 -2.38 -8.64
CA PRO A 152 11.27 -3.40 -8.54
C PRO A 152 10.97 -3.79 -7.09
N SER A 153 9.71 -3.71 -6.69
CA SER A 153 9.21 -4.17 -5.39
C SER A 153 8.15 -5.24 -5.55
N PHE A 154 8.23 -6.33 -4.79
CA PHE A 154 7.36 -7.50 -4.93
C PHE A 154 7.33 -8.37 -3.68
N ALA A 155 6.28 -9.18 -3.55
CA ALA A 155 6.03 -10.11 -2.45
C ALA A 155 5.78 -11.54 -2.96
N GLY A 156 6.44 -12.52 -2.34
CA GLY A 156 5.98 -13.92 -2.34
C GLY A 156 5.35 -14.25 -1.00
N TYR A 157 4.16 -14.84 -0.97
CA TYR A 157 3.36 -15.01 0.25
C TYR A 157 2.44 -16.23 0.25
N GLY A 158 2.01 -16.64 1.44
CA GLY A 158 1.25 -17.86 1.69
C GLY A 158 1.06 -18.10 3.20
N ILE A 159 0.75 -19.33 3.59
CA ILE A 159 0.90 -19.76 4.97
C ILE A 159 2.40 -19.77 5.34
N GLU A 160 2.73 -19.45 6.58
CA GLU A 160 4.05 -19.63 7.18
C GLU A 160 4.65 -21.01 6.84
N GLY A 161 5.91 -21.04 6.40
CA GLY A 161 6.52 -22.22 5.78
C GLY A 161 6.25 -22.37 4.27
N ALA A 162 5.65 -21.35 3.63
CA ALA A 162 5.27 -21.30 2.22
C ALA A 162 4.18 -22.30 1.78
N GLY A 163 3.30 -22.68 2.71
CA GLY A 163 2.13 -23.50 2.41
C GLY A 163 1.05 -22.76 1.61
N ALA A 164 0.34 -23.48 0.74
CA ALA A 164 -0.89 -23.00 0.10
C ALA A 164 -2.03 -22.88 1.13
N TYR A 165 -2.97 -21.96 0.89
CA TYR A 165 -4.21 -21.90 1.65
C TYR A 165 -5.13 -23.06 1.24
N PRO A 166 -5.85 -23.70 2.18
CA PRO A 166 -6.86 -24.71 1.86
C PRO A 166 -7.97 -24.15 0.97
N ASP A 167 -8.51 -24.97 0.07
CA ASP A 167 -9.61 -24.59 -0.84
C ASP A 167 -10.91 -24.20 -0.10
N ASP A 168 -11.11 -24.72 1.12
CA ASP A 168 -12.22 -24.39 2.01
C ASP A 168 -11.93 -23.19 2.96
N ASN A 169 -10.67 -22.72 3.02
CA ASN A 169 -10.26 -21.53 3.75
C ASN A 169 -9.30 -20.64 2.91
N PRO A 170 -9.73 -20.16 1.72
CA PRO A 170 -8.86 -19.40 0.80
C PRO A 170 -8.51 -18.00 1.30
N GLU A 171 -9.21 -17.50 2.34
CA GLU A 171 -8.91 -16.29 3.09
C GLU A 171 -7.93 -16.53 4.26
N GLY A 172 -7.56 -17.77 4.53
CA GLY A 172 -6.61 -18.15 5.57
C GLY A 172 -7.00 -17.74 7.00
N LYS A 173 -8.31 -17.63 7.30
CA LYS A 173 -8.80 -17.21 8.62
C LYS A 173 -8.26 -18.14 9.71
N GLY A 174 -7.62 -17.55 10.72
CA GLY A 174 -6.97 -18.26 11.83
C GLY A 174 -5.61 -18.91 11.51
N LEU A 175 -5.13 -18.79 10.26
CA LEU A 175 -3.83 -19.33 9.84
C LEU A 175 -2.74 -18.26 9.92
N ASN A 176 -1.52 -18.67 10.32
CA ASN A 176 -0.35 -17.79 10.26
C ASN A 176 0.02 -17.53 8.79
N SER A 177 -0.31 -16.35 8.28
CA SER A 177 0.01 -15.90 6.94
C SER A 177 1.34 -15.13 6.95
N LEU A 178 2.23 -15.36 5.99
CA LEU A 178 3.56 -14.75 5.91
C LEU A 178 3.88 -14.32 4.47
N ALA A 179 4.55 -13.18 4.33
CA ALA A 179 5.09 -12.66 3.07
C ALA A 179 6.58 -12.33 3.21
N TYR A 180 7.36 -12.76 2.22
CA TYR A 180 8.71 -12.25 1.97
C TYR A 180 8.62 -11.14 0.92
N VAL A 181 8.99 -9.92 1.32
CA VAL A 181 8.92 -8.71 0.51
C VAL A 181 10.33 -8.24 0.13
N ARG A 182 10.52 -7.90 -1.14
CA ARG A 182 11.71 -7.22 -1.68
C ARG A 182 11.34 -5.81 -2.09
N VAL A 183 12.28 -4.88 -1.91
CA VAL A 183 12.12 -3.46 -2.25
C VAL A 183 13.25 -3.00 -3.16
N GLY A 184 12.93 -2.21 -4.18
CA GLY A 184 13.91 -1.68 -5.13
C GLY A 184 14.97 -0.81 -4.46
N GLY A 185 16.21 -0.88 -4.96
CA GLY A 185 17.36 -0.17 -4.42
C GLY A 185 17.89 -0.71 -3.08
N GLN A 186 17.37 -1.83 -2.57
CA GLN A 186 17.75 -2.41 -1.28
C GLN A 186 18.08 -3.90 -1.42
N THR A 187 19.06 -4.38 -0.63
CA THR A 187 19.42 -5.81 -0.58
C THR A 187 18.48 -6.63 0.30
N CYS A 188 17.52 -6.02 0.98
CA CYS A 188 16.89 -6.62 2.16
C CYS A 188 15.61 -7.40 1.87
N THR A 189 15.45 -8.55 2.55
CA THR A 189 14.17 -9.27 2.63
C THR A 189 13.37 -8.84 3.87
N TYR A 190 12.21 -8.24 3.64
CA TYR A 190 11.25 -7.88 4.69
C TYR A 190 10.26 -9.01 4.94
N ASN A 191 9.89 -9.20 6.21
CA ASN A 191 8.90 -10.18 6.64
C ASN A 191 7.64 -9.44 7.10
N ILE A 192 6.52 -9.65 6.41
CA ILE A 192 5.19 -9.17 6.83
C ILE A 192 4.37 -10.39 7.22
N TRP A 193 3.76 -10.40 8.41
CA TRP A 193 2.97 -11.55 8.86
C TRP A 193 1.60 -11.15 9.42
N SER A 194 0.66 -12.07 9.38
CA SER A 194 -0.72 -11.90 9.85
C SER A 194 -1.29 -13.23 10.36
N ARG A 195 -1.55 -13.30 11.66
CA ARG A 195 -2.32 -14.39 12.31
C ARG A 195 -3.84 -14.17 12.19
N LEU A 196 -4.25 -13.02 11.64
CA LEU A 196 -5.63 -12.71 11.26
C LEU A 196 -6.01 -13.28 9.89
N GLY A 197 -5.06 -13.92 9.20
CA GLY A 197 -5.25 -14.56 7.90
C GLY A 197 -4.79 -13.75 6.69
N ARG A 198 -5.05 -14.31 5.51
CA ARG A 198 -4.55 -13.87 4.20
C ARG A 198 -5.09 -12.50 3.80
N ALA A 199 -6.41 -12.30 3.89
CA ALA A 199 -7.03 -11.03 3.49
C ALA A 199 -6.46 -9.85 4.30
N HIS A 200 -6.11 -10.08 5.57
CA HIS A 200 -5.41 -9.09 6.39
C HIS A 200 -3.94 -8.92 5.99
N LEU A 201 -3.21 -10.00 5.63
CA LEU A 201 -1.85 -9.88 5.07
C LEU A 201 -1.83 -9.08 3.76
N GLU A 202 -2.75 -9.37 2.83
CA GLU A 202 -2.89 -8.65 1.56
C GLU A 202 -3.20 -7.16 1.79
N TYR A 203 -4.08 -6.84 2.74
CA TYR A 203 -4.33 -5.46 3.17
C TYR A 203 -3.05 -4.77 3.70
N LEU A 204 -2.26 -5.45 4.54
CA LEU A 204 -0.98 -4.89 5.03
C LEU A 204 0.00 -4.66 3.88
N LEU A 205 0.11 -5.59 2.92
CA LEU A 205 0.96 -5.48 1.74
C LEU A 205 0.57 -4.29 0.83
N GLU A 206 -0.73 -4.10 0.59
CA GLU A 206 -1.27 -2.97 -0.18
C GLU A 206 -1.00 -1.61 0.47
N ASN A 207 -0.96 -1.57 1.81
CA ASN A 207 -0.73 -0.34 2.57
C ASN A 207 0.76 -0.10 2.90
N LEU A 208 1.70 -1.00 2.55
CA LEU A 208 3.13 -0.78 2.82
C LEU A 208 3.63 0.53 2.22
N THR A 209 4.43 1.26 3.00
CA THR A 209 5.12 2.47 2.54
C THR A 209 6.56 2.54 3.07
N MET A 210 7.40 3.31 2.38
CA MET A 210 8.73 3.70 2.89
C MET A 210 8.57 4.63 4.09
N LEU A 211 9.39 4.43 5.12
CA LEU A 211 9.44 5.33 6.27
C LEU A 211 10.74 6.12 6.28
N GLU A 212 10.67 7.38 5.85
CA GLU A 212 11.81 8.29 5.86
C GLU A 212 12.36 8.48 7.30
N PRO A 213 13.66 8.20 7.54
CA PRO A 213 14.34 8.66 8.73
C PRO A 213 14.41 10.20 8.74
N ALA A 214 14.37 10.81 9.93
CA ALA A 214 14.76 12.20 10.06
C ALA A 214 16.24 12.37 9.66
N ARG A 215 16.52 13.41 8.86
CA ARG A 215 17.88 13.80 8.45
C ARG A 215 18.61 14.51 9.58
#